data_AF-A0A540W8Y8-F1
#
_entry.id   AF-A0A540W8Y8-F1
#
_cell.length_a   1.000
_cell.length_b   1.000
_cell.length_c   1.000
_cell.angle_alpha   90.00
_cell.angle_beta   90.00
_cell.angle_gamma   90.00
#
_symmetry.space_group_name_H-M   'P 1'
#
loop_
_entity.id
_entity.type
_entity.pdbx_description
1 polymer ?
#
loop_
_entity_poly.entity_id
_entity_poly.type
_entity_poly.pdbx_seq_one_letter_code
_entity_poly.pdbx_strand_id
1 'polypeptide(L)'
;MHFARLFIAEAEAVASVLGLASGVGEIISDECELELPLFEAFVAELVRRHGQSNHPILRSLIVSVAATGSVLVERAGGQLPTGDAEQTAAWAQLRQEHAQSMVR
;
A
#
# COMPACT_ATOMS: atom_id res chain seq x y z
N MET A 1 8.56 4.14 -16.65
CA MET A 1 8.12 3.10 -15.69
C MET A 1 9.09 2.95 -14.50
N HIS A 2 9.49 4.04 -13.82
CA HIS A 2 10.42 3.95 -12.66
C HIS A 2 9.68 3.86 -11.32
N PHE A 3 8.50 4.48 -11.21
CA PHE A 3 7.69 4.50 -10.00
C PHE A 3 7.15 3.11 -9.62
N ALA A 4 6.60 2.36 -10.59
CA ALA A 4 6.08 1.01 -10.33
C ALA A 4 7.16 0.06 -9.79
N ARG A 5 8.36 0.07 -10.40
CA ARG A 5 9.50 -0.72 -9.93
C ARG A 5 9.92 -0.34 -8.51
N LEU A 6 9.91 0.96 -8.18
CA LEU A 6 10.23 1.43 -6.83
C LEU A 6 9.19 0.97 -5.81
N PHE A 7 7.90 1.14 -6.12
CA PHE A 7 6.82 0.69 -5.25
C PHE A 7 6.89 -0.82 -4.99
N ILE A 8 7.15 -1.61 -6.03
CA ILE A 8 7.29 -3.07 -5.92
C ILE A 8 8.47 -3.43 -5.02
N ALA A 9 9.64 -2.81 -5.22
CA ALA A 9 10.80 -3.04 -4.36
C ALA A 9 10.54 -2.64 -2.90
N GLU A 10 9.81 -1.55 -2.66
CA GLU A 10 9.43 -1.10 -1.33
C GLU A 10 8.43 -2.07 -0.67
N ALA A 11 7.42 -2.50 -1.41
CA ALA A 11 6.41 -3.47 -0.96
C ALA A 11 7.06 -4.81 -0.59
N GLU A 12 7.96 -5.33 -1.43
CA GLU A 12 8.73 -6.55 -1.16
C GLU A 12 9.63 -6.42 0.08
N ALA A 13 10.33 -5.29 0.22
CA ALA A 13 11.18 -5.05 1.39
C ALA A 13 10.35 -5.01 2.68
N VAL A 14 9.21 -4.32 2.66
CA VAL A 14 8.29 -4.25 3.80
C VAL A 14 7.69 -5.63 4.10
N ALA A 15 7.21 -6.34 3.09
CA ALA A 15 6.64 -7.68 3.24
C ALA A 15 7.65 -8.66 3.87
N SER A 16 8.89 -8.65 3.39
CA SER A 16 9.99 -9.46 3.93
C SER A 16 10.28 -9.15 5.39
N VAL A 17 10.42 -7.87 5.76
CA VAL A 17 10.68 -7.45 7.15
C VAL A 17 9.52 -7.81 8.09
N LEU A 18 8.28 -7.75 7.61
CA LEU A 18 7.09 -8.02 8.43
C LEU A 18 6.64 -9.49 8.41
N GLY A 19 7.27 -10.34 7.60
CA GLY A 19 6.94 -11.76 7.44
C GLY A 19 5.60 -11.98 6.73
N LEU A 20 5.27 -11.12 5.77
CA LEU A 20 4.02 -11.14 5.00
C LEU A 20 4.31 -11.51 3.54
N ALA A 21 3.30 -11.99 2.83
CA ALA A 21 3.33 -12.03 1.36
C ALA A 21 2.81 -10.68 0.84
N SER A 22 3.54 -10.02 -0.06
CA SER A 22 3.12 -8.73 -0.63
C SER A 22 1.89 -8.88 -1.52
N GLY A 23 1.73 -10.02 -2.21
CA GLY A 23 0.73 -10.23 -3.27
C GLY A 23 1.10 -9.57 -4.61
N VAL A 24 2.31 -9.03 -4.71
CA VAL A 24 2.84 -8.39 -5.92
C VAL A 24 3.59 -9.43 -6.77
N GLY A 25 3.16 -9.61 -8.01
CA GLY A 25 3.77 -10.52 -8.96
C GLY A 25 5.01 -9.96 -9.65
N GLU A 26 5.60 -10.74 -10.56
CA GLU A 26 6.72 -10.26 -11.37
C GLU A 26 6.28 -9.13 -12.32
N ILE A 27 7.21 -8.23 -12.63
CA ILE A 27 6.99 -7.21 -13.66
C ILE A 27 7.22 -7.86 -15.03
N ILE A 28 6.16 -8.04 -15.79
CA ILE A 28 6.19 -8.56 -17.15
C ILE A 28 5.72 -7.45 -18.09
N SER A 29 6.57 -7.06 -19.04
CA SER A 29 6.23 -6.02 -20.04
C SER A 29 5.79 -4.68 -19.43
N ASP A 30 6.44 -4.25 -18.35
CA ASP A 30 6.12 -3.02 -17.59
C ASP A 30 4.75 -3.04 -16.85
N GLU A 31 4.08 -4.18 -16.82
CA GLU A 31 2.89 -4.43 -16.00
C GLU A 31 3.24 -5.39 -14.85
N CYS A 32 2.49 -5.31 -13.76
CA CYS A 32 2.61 -6.20 -12.62
C CYS A 32 1.25 -6.83 -12.36
N GLU A 33 1.22 -8.16 -12.25
CA GLU A 33 0.02 -8.86 -11.79
C GLU A 33 -0.07 -8.76 -10.27
N LEU A 34 -1.30 -8.58 -9.76
CA LEU A 34 -1.57 -8.59 -8.33
C LEU A 34 -2.39 -9.83 -8.00
N GLU A 35 -1.90 -10.64 -7.08
CA GLU A 35 -2.69 -11.65 -6.37
C GLU A 35 -3.58 -10.91 -5.39
N LEU A 36 -4.73 -10.41 -5.88
CA LEU A 36 -5.56 -9.43 -5.17
C LEU A 36 -5.88 -9.82 -3.72
N PRO A 37 -6.27 -11.07 -3.38
CA PRO A 37 -6.53 -11.44 -1.99
C PRO A 37 -5.30 -11.34 -1.07
N LEU A 38 -4.10 -11.67 -1.59
CA LEU A 38 -2.85 -11.55 -0.83
C LEU A 38 -2.47 -10.07 -0.66
N PHE A 39 -2.62 -9.30 -1.73
CA PHE A 39 -2.31 -7.88 -1.73
C PHE A 39 -3.25 -7.09 -0.80
N GLU A 40 -4.54 -7.43 -0.77
CA GLU A 40 -5.51 -6.88 0.18
C GLU A 40 -5.10 -7.16 1.63
N ALA A 41 -4.77 -8.41 1.95
CA ALA A 41 -4.35 -8.80 3.30
C ALA A 41 -3.06 -8.09 3.72
N PHE A 42 -2.11 -7.93 2.79
CA PHE A 42 -0.88 -7.18 3.00
C PHE A 42 -1.16 -5.72 3.33
N VAL A 43 -1.90 -5.01 2.47
CA VAL A 43 -2.25 -3.59 2.65
C VAL A 43 -3.04 -3.39 3.93
N ALA A 44 -3.97 -4.30 4.23
CA ALA A 44 -4.76 -4.27 5.45
C ALA A 44 -3.90 -4.30 6.71
N GLU A 45 -2.92 -5.20 6.73
CA GLU A 45 -1.99 -5.34 7.85
C GLU A 45 -1.08 -4.11 8.01
N LEU A 46 -0.66 -3.48 6.90
CA LEU A 46 0.10 -2.23 6.96
C LEU A 46 -0.72 -1.08 7.55
N VAL A 47 -1.98 -0.92 7.14
CA VAL A 47 -2.89 0.09 7.70
C VAL A 47 -3.09 -0.15 9.20
N ARG A 48 -3.35 -1.40 9.60
CA ARG A 48 -3.50 -1.78 11.01
C ARG A 48 -2.24 -1.48 11.82
N ARG A 49 -1.05 -1.90 11.36
CA ARG A 49 0.23 -1.66 12.05
C ARG A 49 0.57 -0.19 12.13
N HIS A 50 0.32 0.56 11.06
CA HIS A 50 0.49 2.00 11.07
C HIS A 50 -0.38 2.63 12.16
N GLY A 51 -1.66 2.26 12.24
CA GLY A 51 -2.59 2.81 13.21
C GLY A 51 -2.27 2.48 14.66
N GLN A 52 -1.84 1.25 14.93
CA GLN A 52 -1.59 0.77 16.29
C GLN A 52 -0.18 1.04 16.79
N SER A 53 0.76 1.37 15.91
CA SER A 53 2.15 1.68 16.29
C SER A 53 2.25 3.08 16.89
N ASN A 54 2.90 3.19 18.04
CA ASN A 54 3.38 4.46 18.61
C ASN A 54 4.82 4.79 18.16
N HIS A 55 5.46 3.94 17.35
CA HIS A 55 6.83 4.15 16.89
C HIS A 55 6.83 5.03 15.62
N PRO A 56 7.26 6.30 15.69
CA PRO A 56 7.10 7.25 14.58
C PRO A 56 7.87 6.85 13.32
N ILE A 57 9.08 6.32 13.47
CA ILE A 57 9.88 5.88 12.31
C ILE A 57 9.21 4.73 11.55
N LEU A 58 8.74 3.69 12.25
CA LEU A 58 8.04 2.58 11.61
C LEU A 58 6.81 3.06 10.84
N ARG A 59 6.04 3.98 11.43
CA ARG A 59 4.90 4.62 10.75
C ARG A 59 5.32 5.31 9.45
N SER A 60 6.38 6.13 9.50
CA SER A 60 6.93 6.80 8.32
C SER A 60 7.51 5.85 7.27
N LEU A 61 7.98 4.67 7.65
CA LEU A 61 8.52 3.68 6.71
C LEU A 61 7.42 2.89 5.99
N ILE A 62 6.25 2.69 6.61
CA ILE A 62 5.17 1.87 6.03
C ILE A 62 4.05 2.70 5.39
N VAL A 63 4.00 4.02 5.66
CA VAL A 63 2.92 4.92 5.19
C VAL A 63 2.84 5.02 3.66
N SER A 64 3.98 5.11 2.98
CA SER A 64 4.09 5.18 1.52
C SER A 64 3.45 3.96 0.85
N VAL A 65 3.81 2.76 1.33
CA VAL A 65 3.31 1.48 0.81
C VAL A 65 1.83 1.31 1.17
N ALA A 66 1.43 1.59 2.41
CA ALA A 66 0.04 1.48 2.84
C ALA A 66 -0.89 2.41 2.03
N ALA A 67 -0.48 3.66 1.82
CA ALA A 67 -1.28 4.64 1.09
C ALA A 67 -1.41 4.30 -0.40
N THR A 68 -0.30 3.97 -1.05
CA THR A 68 -0.30 3.61 -2.49
C THR A 68 -0.99 2.28 -2.72
N GLY A 69 -0.70 1.27 -1.89
CA GLY A 69 -1.36 -0.04 -1.98
C GLY A 69 -2.86 0.03 -1.77
N SER A 70 -3.33 0.95 -0.92
CA SER A 70 -4.77 1.20 -0.75
C SER A 70 -5.44 1.63 -2.06
N VAL A 71 -4.85 2.58 -2.77
CA VAL A 71 -5.36 3.03 -4.08
C VAL A 71 -5.39 1.88 -5.09
N LEU A 72 -4.38 1.02 -5.08
CA LEU A 72 -4.30 -0.12 -5.99
C LEU A 72 -5.37 -1.18 -5.70
N VAL A 73 -5.63 -1.50 -4.42
CA VAL A 73 -6.72 -2.39 -4.00
C VAL A 73 -8.07 -1.84 -4.49
N GLU A 74 -8.36 -0.56 -4.23
CA GLU A 74 -9.61 0.07 -4.64
C GLU A 74 -9.80 0.02 -6.18
N ARG A 75 -8.74 0.34 -6.94
CA ARG A 75 -8.77 0.29 -8.41
C ARG A 75 -8.93 -1.13 -8.96
N ALA A 76 -8.45 -2.14 -8.24
CA ALA A 76 -8.62 -3.54 -8.58
C ALA A 76 -10.02 -4.08 -8.20
N GLY A 77 -10.90 -3.24 -7.62
CA GLY A 77 -12.23 -3.65 -7.16
C GLY A 77 -12.22 -4.37 -5.81
N GLY A 78 -11.10 -4.31 -5.09
CA GLY A 78 -10.90 -4.96 -3.82
C GLY A 78 -11.46 -4.16 -2.63
N GLN A 79 -11.43 -4.76 -1.44
CA GLN A 79 -11.90 -4.14 -0.21
C GLN A 79 -10.75 -3.79 0.73
N LEU A 80 -10.70 -2.53 1.17
CA LEU A 80 -9.77 -2.09 2.21
C LEU A 80 -10.42 -2.20 3.60
N PRO A 81 -9.64 -2.50 4.65
CA PRO A 81 -10.11 -2.27 6.00
C PRO A 81 -10.33 -0.78 6.20
N THR A 82 -11.50 -0.41 6.67
CA THR A 82 -11.76 0.92 7.21
C THR A 82 -10.90 1.08 8.47
N GLY A 83 -9.82 1.86 8.38
CA GLY A 83 -9.11 2.35 9.56
C GLY A 83 -10.01 3.29 10.37
N ASP A 84 -9.61 3.61 11.60
CA ASP A 84 -10.34 4.58 12.43
C ASP A 84 -10.60 5.88 11.66
N ALA A 85 -11.76 6.51 11.88
CA ALA A 85 -12.22 7.68 11.11
C ALA A 85 -11.20 8.84 11.09
N GLU A 86 -10.44 9.02 12.16
CA GLU A 86 -9.36 10.00 12.31
C GLU A 86 -8.15 9.68 11.41
N GLN A 87 -7.87 8.38 11.24
CA GLN A 87 -6.90 7.86 10.29
C GLN A 87 -7.43 8.03 8.85
N THR A 88 -8.69 7.71 8.60
CA THR A 88 -9.29 7.92 7.27
C THR A 88 -9.21 9.39 6.81
N ALA A 89 -9.38 10.34 7.75
CA ALA A 89 -9.30 11.79 7.50
C ALA A 89 -7.86 12.31 7.31
N ALA A 90 -6.91 11.93 8.19
CA ALA A 90 -5.51 12.35 8.06
C ALA A 90 -4.83 11.77 6.79
N TRP A 91 -5.35 10.66 6.27
CA TRP A 91 -4.83 9.93 5.12
C TRP A 91 -5.55 10.27 3.83
N ALA A 92 -6.65 11.02 3.90
CA ALA A 92 -7.39 11.45 2.71
C ALA A 92 -6.52 12.36 1.84
N GLN A 93 -5.76 13.27 2.45
CA GLN A 93 -4.95 14.24 1.70
C GLN A 93 -3.81 13.57 0.91
N LEU A 94 -3.01 12.69 1.54
CA LEU A 94 -1.92 11.98 0.87
C LEU A 94 -2.43 11.02 -0.23
N ARG A 95 -3.55 10.32 0.04
CA ARG A 95 -4.21 9.47 -0.96
C ARG A 95 -4.72 10.27 -2.15
N GLN A 96 -5.28 11.45 -1.90
CA GLN A 96 -5.83 12.33 -2.93
C GLN A 96 -4.74 12.96 -3.78
N GLU A 97 -3.61 13.36 -3.17
CA GLU A 97 -2.40 13.84 -3.86
C GLU A 97 -1.80 12.74 -4.78
N HIS A 98 -1.72 11.49 -4.30
CA HIS A 98 -1.27 10.37 -5.12
C HIS A 98 -2.25 10.01 -6.24
N ALA A 99 -3.56 9.94 -5.95
CA ALA A 99 -4.58 9.64 -6.94
C ALA A 99 -4.62 10.69 -8.08
N GLN A 100 -4.46 11.97 -7.75
CA GLN A 100 -4.38 13.06 -8.74
C GLN A 100 -3.10 12.97 -9.60
N SER A 101 -2.00 12.49 -9.01
CA SER A 101 -0.72 12.32 -9.71
C SER A 101 -0.67 11.08 -10.61
N MET A 102 -1.56 10.11 -10.40
CA MET A 102 -1.71 8.88 -11.21
C MET A 102 -2.66 9.04 -12.41
N VAL A 103 -3.25 10.23 -12.63
CA VAL A 103 -3.98 10.53 -13.85
C VAL A 103 -2.99 10.92 -14.96
N ARG A 104 -2.50 9.91 -15.66
CA ARG A 104 -2.16 10.02 -17.09
C ARG A 104 -2.18 8.68 -17.79
#